data_AF-A0A7V1MJJ7-F1
#
_entry.id   AF-A0A7V1MJJ7-F1
#
_cell.length_a   1.000
_cell.length_b   1.000
_cell.length_c   1.000
_cell.angle_alpha   90.00
_cell.angle_beta   90.00
_cell.angle_gamma   90.00
#
_symmetry.space_group_name_H-M   'P 1'
#
loop_
_entity.id
_entity.type
_entity.pdbx_description
1 polymer ?
#
loop_
_entity_poly.entity_id
_entity_poly.type
_entity_poly.pdbx_seq_one_letter_code
_entity_poly.pdbx_strand_id
1 'polypeptide(L)'
;MKKEKGLNFFEKYLTVWVLACIGLGILLGKMAPGIALRLDAMSVYQVSIPIAICLFFMMYPIMVKIDFGKVITAAKTPKPVAMTLIINWAIKPFTMYLISTLFLGYFFKGFLPGTEIIKTGQEVELWRSYISGAILLGIAPCTAMVLMWSYLAKGNDGLTLIMVAINSLTMLFLYAPLGGFLLGFNAMPIPWKTILFSVTIYVGLPLATGYLSRKLILKRKGLEWFNEKFLHVLTPVSIAALLVTLVLMFSFKGEIIINNPLTIVWIAVPLFIQTVFIFVLGYFLFSRVLKLSYHDAAPASMIGASNHFEVAIATSATLFGLSSGAALATVVGVLIEVPVMLMLVAICKRSCHMFRGCELELPQCKKSKYLREQEAAAG
;
A
#
# COMPACT_ATOMS: atom_id res chain seq x y z
N MET A 1 -2.50 -32.70 9.08
CA MET A 1 -3.09 -31.48 9.66
C MET A 1 -2.27 -30.27 9.26
N LYS A 2 -2.77 -29.44 8.34
CA LYS A 2 -2.14 -28.14 8.03
C LYS A 2 -2.43 -27.23 9.22
N LYS A 3 -1.42 -26.95 10.06
CA LYS A 3 -1.54 -26.01 11.19
C LYS A 3 -2.11 -24.71 10.63
N GLU A 4 -3.35 -24.37 10.99
CA GLU A 4 -3.87 -23.03 10.71
C GLU A 4 -2.95 -22.05 11.44
N LYS A 5 -2.14 -21.29 10.69
CA LYS A 5 -1.41 -20.17 11.26
C LYS A 5 -2.45 -19.14 11.67
N GLY A 6 -2.81 -19.16 12.96
CA GLY A 6 -3.56 -18.08 13.57
C GLY A 6 -2.76 -16.78 13.43
N LEU A 7 -3.49 -15.67 13.28
CA LEU A 7 -2.90 -14.34 13.23
C LEU A 7 -2.04 -14.10 14.48
N ASN A 8 -0.85 -13.54 14.30
CA ASN A 8 -0.03 -13.14 15.41
C ASN A 8 -0.75 -12.02 16.21
N PHE A 9 -0.46 -11.89 17.51
CA PHE A 9 -1.10 -10.88 18.38
C PHE A 9 -1.06 -9.48 17.75
N PHE A 10 0.07 -9.12 17.14
CA PHE A 10 0.23 -7.86 16.42
C PHE A 10 -0.76 -7.70 15.26
N GLU A 11 -0.89 -8.71 14.40
CA GLU A 11 -1.76 -8.69 13.22
C GLU A 11 -3.23 -8.54 13.61
N LYS A 12 -3.62 -9.16 14.74
CA LYS A 12 -4.97 -9.06 15.29
C LYS A 12 -5.30 -7.64 15.78
N TYR A 13 -4.34 -6.94 16.37
CA TYR A 13 -4.53 -5.59 16.94
C TYR A 13 -3.91 -4.48 16.09
N LEU A 14 -3.62 -4.73 14.81
CA LEU A 14 -2.92 -3.80 13.92
C LEU A 14 -3.59 -2.41 13.90
N THR A 15 -4.92 -2.37 13.80
CA THR A 15 -5.69 -1.11 13.84
C THR A 15 -5.45 -0.33 15.14
N VAL A 16 -5.40 -1.02 16.28
CA VAL A 16 -5.14 -0.38 17.59
C VAL A 16 -3.72 0.16 17.64
N TRP A 17 -2.74 -0.61 17.16
CA TRP A 17 -1.35 -0.17 17.09
C TRP A 17 -1.17 1.05 16.20
N VAL A 18 -1.83 1.08 15.04
CA VAL A 18 -1.80 2.22 14.12
C VAL A 18 -2.42 3.45 14.80
N LEU A 19 -3.60 3.32 15.42
CA LEU A 19 -4.24 4.41 16.17
C LEU A 19 -3.37 4.91 17.33
N ALA A 20 -2.71 4.01 18.04
CA ALA A 20 -1.75 4.36 19.09
C ALA A 20 -0.54 5.13 18.51
N CYS A 21 0.00 4.70 17.37
CA CYS A 21 1.11 5.40 16.70
C CYS A 21 0.71 6.79 16.19
N ILE A 22 -0.53 6.94 15.72
CA ILE A 22 -1.09 8.24 15.32
C ILE A 22 -1.18 9.15 16.54
N GLY A 23 -1.79 8.67 17.63
CA GLY A 23 -1.92 9.44 18.87
C GLY A 23 -0.57 9.83 19.47
N LEU A 24 0.36 8.87 19.57
CA LEU A 24 1.72 9.10 20.06
C LEU A 24 2.49 10.04 19.13
N GLY A 25 2.38 9.87 17.82
CA GLY A 25 3.00 10.75 16.83
C GLY A 25 2.53 12.17 17.00
N ILE A 26 1.21 12.41 16.94
CA ILE A 26 0.63 13.75 17.11
C ILE A 26 1.02 14.39 18.45
N LEU A 27 1.01 13.62 19.54
CA LEU A 27 1.43 14.09 20.87
C LEU A 27 2.91 14.48 20.90
N LEU A 28 3.79 13.65 20.34
CA LEU A 28 5.23 13.93 20.24
C LEU A 28 5.50 15.17 19.38
N GLY A 29 4.78 15.32 18.27
CA GLY A 29 4.88 16.48 17.39
C GLY A 29 4.55 17.78 18.13
N LYS A 30 3.53 17.74 19.00
CA LYS A 30 3.12 18.89 19.82
C LYS A 30 4.07 19.18 20.99
N MET A 31 4.56 18.14 21.68
CA MET A 31 5.40 18.30 22.88
C MET A 31 6.87 18.58 22.57
N ALA A 32 7.36 18.13 21.42
CA ALA A 32 8.77 18.23 21.04
C ALA A 32 8.95 18.59 19.55
N PRO A 33 8.46 19.76 19.10
CA PRO A 33 8.57 20.18 17.69
C PRO A 33 10.03 20.27 17.21
N GLY A 34 10.98 20.50 18.13
CA GLY A 34 12.43 20.52 17.83
C GLY A 34 13.01 19.16 17.41
N ILE A 35 12.38 18.03 17.74
CA ILE A 35 12.85 16.70 17.32
C ILE A 35 12.64 16.52 15.81
N ALA A 36 11.54 17.04 15.25
CA ALA A 36 11.26 17.01 13.82
C ALA A 36 12.31 17.75 13.00
N LEU A 37 12.66 18.97 13.45
CA LEU A 37 13.68 19.80 12.82
C LEU A 37 15.06 19.13 12.85
N ARG A 38 15.43 18.47 13.95
CA ARG A 38 16.71 17.74 14.05
C ARG A 38 16.76 16.49 13.17
N LEU A 39 15.65 15.76 13.04
CA LEU A 39 15.55 14.58 12.17
C LEU A 39 15.57 14.94 10.67
N ASP A 40 15.00 16.10 10.31
CA ASP A 40 15.09 16.64 8.94
C ASP A 40 16.50 17.17 8.61
N ALA A 41 17.18 17.77 9.60
CA ALA A 41 18.58 18.18 9.48
C ALA A 41 19.54 16.99 9.26
N MET A 42 19.17 15.79 9.71
CA MET A 42 19.88 14.53 9.41
C MET A 42 19.46 13.96 8.05
N SER A 43 19.59 14.75 6.98
CA SER A 43 19.28 14.33 5.62
C SER A 43 20.49 14.39 4.69
N VAL A 44 20.58 13.40 3.79
CA VAL A 44 21.60 13.31 2.74
C VAL A 44 20.87 13.22 1.40
N TYR A 45 21.20 14.12 0.46
CA TYR A 45 20.50 14.21 -0.84
C TYR A 45 18.96 14.22 -0.69
N GLN A 46 18.46 15.02 0.26
CA GLN A 46 17.03 15.18 0.55
C GLN A 46 16.31 13.97 1.18
N VAL A 47 17.05 12.91 1.51
CA VAL A 47 16.55 11.71 2.19
C VAL A 47 16.95 11.76 3.67
N SER A 48 15.99 11.75 4.60
CA SER A 48 16.26 11.64 6.03
C SER A 48 16.82 10.25 6.36
N ILE A 49 18.01 10.20 6.96
CA ILE A 49 18.70 8.94 7.27
C ILE A 49 17.87 8.04 8.21
N PRO A 50 17.31 8.54 9.33
CA PRO A 50 16.46 7.73 10.21
C PRO A 50 15.26 7.10 9.50
N ILE A 51 14.58 7.89 8.64
CA ILE A 51 13.44 7.40 7.86
C ILE A 51 13.91 6.32 6.88
N ALA A 52 15.04 6.56 6.19
CA ALA A 52 15.59 5.61 5.24
C ALA A 52 15.97 4.26 5.87
N ILE A 53 16.55 4.29 7.08
CA ILE A 53 16.85 3.07 7.84
C ILE A 53 15.56 2.33 8.19
N CYS A 54 14.53 3.04 8.68
CA CYS A 54 13.26 2.41 9.03
C CYS A 54 12.59 1.80 7.80
N LEU A 55 12.52 2.52 6.69
CA LEU A 55 11.97 2.02 5.42
C LEU A 55 12.74 0.82 4.89
N PHE A 56 14.08 0.84 4.99
CA PHE A 56 14.91 -0.30 4.62
C PHE A 56 14.53 -1.55 5.43
N PHE A 57 14.51 -1.46 6.76
CA PHE A 57 14.16 -2.59 7.63
C PHE A 57 12.69 -2.99 7.54
N MET A 58 11.84 -2.11 7.04
CA MET A 58 10.44 -2.41 6.77
C MET A 58 10.26 -3.21 5.47
N MET A 59 10.95 -2.82 4.40
CA MET A 59 10.86 -3.49 3.09
C MET A 59 11.73 -4.75 2.96
N TYR A 60 12.93 -4.75 3.56
CA TYR A 60 13.87 -5.87 3.49
C TYR A 60 13.24 -7.23 3.86
N PRO A 61 12.44 -7.34 4.94
CA PRO A 61 11.82 -8.60 5.34
C PRO A 61 10.86 -9.18 4.31
N ILE A 62 10.15 -8.31 3.58
CA ILE A 62 9.25 -8.71 2.51
C ILE A 62 10.09 -9.25 1.34
N MET A 63 11.13 -8.52 0.95
CA MET A 63 12.00 -8.90 -0.17
C MET A 63 12.73 -10.23 0.07
N VAL A 64 13.19 -10.49 1.30
CA VAL A 64 13.80 -11.78 1.65
C VAL A 64 12.79 -12.94 1.58
N LYS A 65 11.52 -12.69 1.90
CA LYS A 65 10.46 -13.73 1.83
C LYS A 65 10.10 -14.11 0.39
N ILE A 66 10.38 -13.26 -0.60
CA ILE A 66 10.12 -13.54 -2.01
C ILE A 66 10.91 -14.76 -2.48
N ASP A 67 10.21 -15.74 -3.04
CA ASP A 67 10.77 -16.90 -3.69
C ASP A 67 10.72 -16.74 -5.21
N PHE A 68 11.84 -16.36 -5.82
CA PHE A 68 11.91 -16.12 -7.26
C PHE A 68 11.60 -17.37 -8.10
N GLY A 69 11.82 -18.58 -7.58
CA GLY A 69 11.41 -19.81 -8.27
C GLY A 69 9.89 -19.98 -8.32
N LYS A 70 9.18 -19.55 -7.26
CA LYS A 70 7.72 -19.52 -7.25
C LYS A 70 7.16 -18.41 -8.11
N VAL A 71 7.85 -17.27 -8.24
CA VAL A 71 7.45 -16.19 -9.17
C VAL A 71 7.40 -16.69 -10.61
N ILE A 72 8.39 -17.47 -11.05
CA ILE A 72 8.40 -18.07 -12.40
C ILE A 72 7.26 -19.08 -12.56
N THR A 73 7.03 -19.92 -11.55
CA THR A 73 5.92 -20.89 -11.57
C THR A 73 4.56 -20.19 -11.64
N ALA A 74 4.45 -19.00 -11.07
CA ALA A 74 3.21 -18.25 -11.04
C ALA A 74 2.82 -17.55 -12.34
N ALA A 75 3.77 -17.37 -13.25
CA ALA A 75 3.45 -17.00 -14.63
C ALA A 75 2.47 -18.01 -15.28
N LYS A 76 2.33 -19.23 -14.70
CA LYS A 76 1.37 -20.24 -15.13
C LYS A 76 -0.09 -19.98 -14.69
N THR A 77 -0.36 -19.01 -13.83
CA THR A 77 -1.72 -18.52 -13.51
C THR A 77 -1.91 -17.08 -14.00
N PRO A 78 -1.98 -16.84 -15.33
CA PRO A 78 -1.82 -15.51 -15.89
C PRO A 78 -3.03 -14.59 -15.63
N LYS A 79 -4.25 -15.14 -15.52
CA LYS A 79 -5.47 -14.30 -15.49
C LYS A 79 -5.53 -13.36 -14.27
N PRO A 80 -5.40 -13.84 -13.01
CA PRO A 80 -5.44 -12.95 -11.86
C PRO A 80 -4.25 -11.97 -11.86
N VAL A 81 -3.06 -12.44 -12.22
CA VAL A 81 -1.83 -11.62 -12.25
C VAL A 81 -1.95 -10.49 -13.28
N ALA A 82 -2.36 -10.80 -14.51
CA ALA A 82 -2.56 -9.81 -15.57
C ALA A 82 -3.62 -8.78 -15.17
N MET A 83 -4.72 -9.22 -14.56
CA MET A 83 -5.75 -8.32 -14.04
C MET A 83 -5.16 -7.33 -13.04
N THR A 84 -4.41 -7.81 -12.03
CA THR A 84 -3.77 -6.92 -11.05
C THR A 84 -2.78 -5.95 -11.67
N LEU A 85 -1.98 -6.39 -12.65
CA LEU A 85 -1.01 -5.51 -13.31
C LEU A 85 -1.68 -4.42 -14.13
N ILE A 86 -2.74 -4.76 -14.87
CA ILE A 86 -3.53 -3.78 -15.63
C ILE A 86 -4.17 -2.77 -14.68
N ILE A 87 -4.80 -3.25 -13.61
CA ILE A 87 -5.40 -2.36 -12.61
C ILE A 87 -4.33 -1.43 -12.02
N ASN A 88 -3.22 -1.98 -11.52
CA ASN A 88 -2.22 -1.22 -10.78
C ASN A 88 -1.46 -0.21 -11.63
N TRP A 89 -1.18 -0.54 -12.90
CA TRP A 89 -0.26 0.25 -13.72
C TRP A 89 -0.94 1.02 -14.84
N ALA A 90 -2.08 0.54 -15.35
CA ALA A 90 -2.78 1.17 -16.46
C ALA A 90 -4.07 1.91 -16.05
N ILE A 91 -4.73 1.51 -14.95
CA ILE A 91 -6.03 2.10 -14.57
C ILE A 91 -5.89 2.96 -13.33
N LYS A 92 -5.37 2.40 -12.24
CA LYS A 92 -5.31 3.03 -10.92
C LYS A 92 -4.55 4.36 -10.91
N PRO A 93 -3.39 4.52 -11.55
CA PRO A 93 -2.66 5.79 -11.52
C PRO A 93 -3.44 6.93 -12.18
N PHE A 94 -4.05 6.64 -13.33
CA PHE A 94 -4.80 7.61 -14.13
C PHE A 94 -6.14 7.96 -13.50
N THR A 95 -6.85 6.96 -12.98
CA THR A 95 -8.11 7.18 -12.25
C THR A 95 -7.87 7.91 -10.92
N MET A 96 -6.77 7.61 -10.23
CA MET A 96 -6.36 8.36 -9.04
C MET A 96 -6.12 9.84 -9.38
N TYR A 97 -5.38 10.12 -10.46
CA TYR A 97 -5.19 11.50 -10.94
C TYR A 97 -6.52 12.16 -11.29
N LEU A 98 -7.38 11.50 -12.07
CA LEU A 98 -8.65 12.05 -12.53
C LEU A 98 -9.59 12.35 -11.36
N ILE A 99 -9.80 11.39 -10.45
CA ILE A 99 -10.67 11.55 -9.29
C ILE A 99 -10.10 12.61 -8.34
N SER A 100 -8.79 12.58 -8.07
CA SER A 100 -8.17 13.59 -7.20
C SER A 100 -8.28 14.98 -7.79
N THR A 101 -8.12 15.13 -9.11
CA THR A 101 -8.28 16.42 -9.80
C THR A 101 -9.73 16.90 -9.79
N LEU A 102 -10.69 16.01 -10.03
CA LEU A 102 -12.11 16.35 -9.98
C LEU A 102 -12.53 16.84 -8.59
N PHE A 103 -12.09 16.17 -7.52
CA PHE A 103 -12.46 16.56 -6.17
C PHE A 103 -11.60 17.70 -5.63
N LEU A 104 -10.27 17.59 -5.63
CA LEU A 104 -9.39 18.60 -5.01
C LEU A 104 -9.17 19.82 -5.89
N GLY A 105 -9.13 19.65 -7.21
CA GLY A 105 -8.88 20.71 -8.18
C GLY A 105 -10.14 21.42 -8.70
N TYR A 106 -11.33 20.84 -8.51
CA TYR A 106 -12.59 21.44 -8.96
C TYR A 106 -13.60 21.59 -7.81
N PHE A 107 -14.13 20.49 -7.24
CA PHE A 107 -15.19 20.60 -6.23
C PHE A 107 -14.75 21.22 -4.90
N PHE A 108 -13.53 20.91 -4.45
CA PHE A 108 -13.00 21.35 -3.15
C PHE A 108 -11.94 22.44 -3.28
N LYS A 109 -11.67 22.93 -4.49
CA LYS A 109 -10.65 23.96 -4.73
C LYS A 109 -10.87 25.18 -3.83
N GLY A 110 -12.12 25.62 -3.68
CA GLY A 110 -12.46 26.77 -2.83
C GLY A 110 -12.24 26.53 -1.33
N PHE A 111 -12.22 25.27 -0.87
CA PHE A 111 -11.98 24.91 0.53
C PHE A 111 -10.50 24.65 0.83
N LEU A 112 -9.65 24.67 -0.19
CA LEU A 112 -8.21 24.45 -0.09
C LEU A 112 -7.42 25.67 -0.60
N PRO A 113 -7.69 26.88 -0.08
CA PRO A 113 -7.01 28.09 -0.53
C PRO A 113 -5.54 28.09 -0.11
N GLY A 114 -4.73 28.76 -0.91
CA GLY A 114 -3.33 29.04 -0.58
C GLY A 114 -2.33 28.28 -1.43
N THR A 115 -1.08 28.60 -1.16
CA THR A 115 0.10 28.07 -1.81
C THR A 115 1.06 27.53 -0.75
N GLU A 116 1.96 26.65 -1.17
CA GLU A 116 3.08 26.24 -0.35
C GLU A 116 4.39 26.32 -1.13
N ILE A 117 5.48 26.53 -0.41
CA ILE A 117 6.83 26.48 -0.97
C ILE A 117 7.33 25.06 -0.78
N ILE A 118 7.45 24.34 -1.88
CA ILE A 118 8.01 22.99 -1.88
C ILE A 118 9.53 23.03 -1.78
N LYS A 119 10.15 21.87 -1.48
CA LYS A 119 11.60 21.74 -1.24
C LYS A 119 12.51 22.28 -2.35
N THR A 120 12.00 22.43 -3.58
CA THR A 120 12.70 23.05 -4.72
C THR A 120 12.71 24.58 -4.70
N GLY A 121 12.05 25.22 -3.72
CA GLY A 121 11.90 26.67 -3.60
C GLY A 121 10.79 27.26 -4.47
N GLN A 122 10.03 26.43 -5.18
CA GLN A 122 8.92 26.88 -6.01
C GLN A 122 7.64 27.00 -5.20
N GLU A 123 6.88 28.04 -5.47
CA GLU A 123 5.54 28.22 -4.92
C GLU A 123 4.52 27.47 -5.79
N VAL A 124 3.75 26.58 -5.16
CA VAL A 124 2.73 25.77 -5.83
C VAL A 124 1.40 25.88 -5.10
N GLU A 125 0.29 25.78 -5.84
CA GLU A 125 -1.03 25.75 -5.23
C GLU A 125 -1.21 24.52 -4.34
N LEU A 126 -1.80 24.70 -3.16
CA LEU A 126 -1.89 23.66 -2.14
C LEU A 126 -2.67 22.42 -2.63
N TRP A 127 -3.75 22.62 -3.38
CA TRP A 127 -4.55 21.54 -3.96
C TRP A 127 -3.75 20.66 -4.93
N ARG A 128 -2.81 21.24 -5.68
CA ARG A 128 -1.90 20.47 -6.57
C ARG A 128 -0.96 19.61 -5.76
N SER A 129 -0.47 20.12 -4.63
CA SER A 129 0.36 19.31 -3.74
C SER A 129 -0.41 18.10 -3.19
N TYR A 130 -1.66 18.28 -2.78
CA TYR A 130 -2.50 17.15 -2.35
C TYR A 130 -2.74 16.13 -3.46
N ILE A 131 -3.03 16.57 -4.69
CA ILE A 131 -3.16 15.68 -5.85
C ILE A 131 -1.84 14.93 -6.08
N SER A 132 -0.69 15.56 -5.89
CA SER A 132 0.62 14.92 -6.06
C SER A 132 0.82 13.77 -5.08
N GLY A 133 0.44 13.97 -3.81
CA GLY A 133 0.45 12.89 -2.82
C GLY A 133 -0.51 11.76 -3.19
N ALA A 134 -1.71 12.09 -3.68
CA ALA A 134 -2.67 11.10 -4.15
C ALA A 134 -2.14 10.30 -5.36
N ILE A 135 -1.51 10.95 -6.35
CA ILE A 135 -0.83 10.30 -7.47
C ILE A 135 0.24 9.33 -6.97
N LEU A 136 1.12 9.77 -6.07
CA LEU A 136 2.20 8.93 -5.54
C LEU A 136 1.65 7.72 -4.76
N LEU A 137 0.53 7.86 -4.05
CA LEU A 137 -0.21 6.74 -3.46
C LEU A 137 -0.77 5.80 -4.54
N GLY A 138 -1.41 6.36 -5.57
CA GLY A 138 -2.07 5.61 -6.63
C GLY A 138 -1.12 4.75 -7.47
N ILE A 139 0.10 5.22 -7.70
CA ILE A 139 1.13 4.47 -8.43
C ILE A 139 1.79 3.39 -7.56
N ALA A 140 1.66 3.47 -6.23
CA ALA A 140 2.34 2.55 -5.31
C ALA A 140 1.44 1.34 -4.95
N PRO A 141 1.62 0.15 -5.56
CA PRO A 141 0.82 -1.03 -5.22
C PRO A 141 1.24 -1.63 -3.87
N CYS A 142 0.29 -1.94 -3.01
CA CYS A 142 0.56 -2.47 -1.67
C CYS A 142 1.27 -3.85 -1.72
N THR A 143 2.22 -4.06 -0.81
CA THR A 143 3.06 -5.26 -0.76
C THR A 143 2.89 -6.08 0.52
N ALA A 144 2.74 -5.44 1.68
CA ALA A 144 2.66 -6.11 2.97
C ALA A 144 1.22 -6.41 3.37
N MET A 145 0.41 -5.35 3.51
CA MET A 145 -0.90 -5.40 4.14
C MET A 145 -1.92 -6.22 3.34
N VAL A 146 -1.68 -6.39 2.03
CA VAL A 146 -2.50 -7.24 1.15
C VAL A 146 -2.55 -8.71 1.58
N LEU A 147 -1.51 -9.21 2.24
CA LEU A 147 -1.52 -10.57 2.78
C LEU A 147 -2.55 -10.70 3.91
N MET A 148 -2.67 -9.67 4.74
CA MET A 148 -3.68 -9.60 5.80
C MET A 148 -5.08 -9.48 5.22
N TRP A 149 -5.27 -8.63 4.21
CA TRP A 149 -6.56 -8.49 3.53
C TRP A 149 -6.98 -9.79 2.85
N SER A 150 -6.07 -10.45 2.13
CA SER A 150 -6.27 -11.79 1.56
C SER A 150 -6.68 -12.79 2.63
N TYR A 151 -5.91 -12.89 3.72
CA TYR A 151 -6.18 -13.82 4.80
C TYR A 151 -7.58 -13.60 5.41
N LEU A 152 -7.94 -12.36 5.73
CA LEU A 152 -9.23 -12.03 6.33
C LEU A 152 -10.40 -12.30 5.35
N ALA A 153 -10.18 -12.10 4.05
CA ALA A 153 -11.14 -12.46 3.01
C ALA A 153 -11.16 -13.96 2.68
N LYS A 154 -10.29 -14.78 3.29
CA LYS A 154 -10.10 -16.21 2.97
C LYS A 154 -9.68 -16.43 1.51
N GLY A 155 -8.79 -15.59 1.01
CA GLY A 155 -8.20 -15.66 -0.32
C GLY A 155 -7.08 -16.70 -0.45
N ASN A 156 -6.52 -16.78 -1.65
CA ASN A 156 -5.39 -17.63 -1.99
C ASN A 156 -4.06 -16.96 -1.57
N ASP A 157 -3.49 -17.40 -0.44
CA ASP A 157 -2.24 -16.84 0.10
C ASP A 157 -1.06 -17.04 -0.86
N GLY A 158 -1.00 -18.17 -1.57
CA GLY A 158 0.06 -18.46 -2.54
C GLY A 158 0.04 -17.45 -3.69
N LEU A 159 -1.13 -17.24 -4.28
CA LEU A 159 -1.35 -16.25 -5.34
C LEU A 159 -1.04 -14.82 -4.86
N THR A 160 -1.43 -14.49 -3.63
CA THR A 160 -1.18 -13.16 -3.05
C THR A 160 0.32 -12.90 -2.91
N LEU A 161 1.09 -13.86 -2.38
CA LEU A 161 2.55 -13.75 -2.27
C LEU A 161 3.23 -13.55 -3.63
N ILE A 162 2.75 -14.27 -4.64
CA ILE A 162 3.22 -14.13 -6.02
C ILE A 162 2.96 -12.72 -6.54
N MET A 163 1.73 -12.23 -6.41
CA MET A 163 1.34 -10.93 -6.94
C MET A 163 2.10 -9.80 -6.25
N VAL A 164 2.34 -9.92 -4.93
CA VAL A 164 3.20 -9.01 -4.18
C VAL A 164 4.60 -8.95 -4.78
N ALA A 165 5.19 -10.10 -5.08
CA ALA A 165 6.52 -10.17 -5.67
C ALA A 165 6.55 -9.53 -7.08
N ILE A 166 5.59 -9.87 -7.94
CA ILE A 166 5.51 -9.33 -9.29
C ILE A 166 5.30 -7.81 -9.24
N ASN A 167 4.34 -7.31 -8.45
CA ASN A 167 4.10 -5.87 -8.30
C ASN A 167 5.33 -5.13 -7.77
N SER A 168 6.04 -5.71 -6.80
CA SER A 168 7.27 -5.11 -6.25
C SER A 168 8.37 -4.99 -7.31
N LEU A 169 8.53 -6.01 -8.16
CA LEU A 169 9.48 -5.97 -9.27
C LEU A 169 9.07 -4.96 -10.34
N THR A 170 7.79 -4.95 -10.73
CA THR A 170 7.27 -3.99 -11.72
C THR A 170 7.39 -2.55 -11.22
N MET A 171 7.24 -2.32 -9.91
CA MET A 171 7.38 -1.00 -9.29
C MET A 171 8.74 -0.36 -9.52
N LEU A 172 9.83 -1.14 -9.55
CA LEU A 172 11.17 -0.61 -9.85
C LEU A 172 11.26 0.09 -11.20
N PHE A 173 10.48 -0.38 -12.17
CA PHE A 173 10.52 0.11 -13.54
C PHE A 173 9.41 1.12 -13.84
N LEU A 174 8.21 0.94 -13.28
CA LEU A 174 7.04 1.75 -13.65
C LEU A 174 6.76 2.90 -12.68
N TYR A 175 7.21 2.83 -11.41
CA TYR A 175 6.88 3.86 -10.43
C TYR A 175 7.45 5.24 -10.80
N ALA A 176 8.74 5.30 -11.11
CA ALA A 176 9.40 6.56 -11.46
C ALA A 176 8.88 7.16 -12.79
N PRO A 177 8.74 6.40 -13.90
CA PRO A 177 8.19 6.95 -15.14
C PRO A 177 6.74 7.43 -15.00
N LEU A 178 5.85 6.65 -14.38
CA LEU A 178 4.46 7.07 -14.19
C LEU A 178 4.35 8.26 -13.24
N GLY A 179 5.17 8.29 -12.19
CA GLY A 179 5.26 9.42 -11.27
C GLY A 179 5.66 10.69 -12.00
N GLY A 180 6.75 10.65 -12.77
CA GLY A 180 7.18 11.81 -13.56
C GLY A 180 6.14 12.24 -14.58
N PHE A 181 5.50 11.30 -15.28
CA PHE A 181 4.45 11.59 -16.24
C PHE A 181 3.23 12.28 -15.60
N LEU A 182 2.62 11.66 -14.59
CA LEU A 182 1.39 12.18 -13.97
C LEU A 182 1.63 13.45 -13.14
N LEU A 183 2.78 13.59 -12.47
CA LEU A 183 3.15 14.83 -11.78
C LEU A 183 3.37 15.98 -12.78
N GLY A 184 3.86 15.68 -13.99
CA GLY A 184 3.96 16.65 -15.08
C GLY A 184 2.60 17.19 -15.52
N PHE A 185 1.59 16.33 -15.66
CA PHE A 185 0.20 16.77 -15.92
C PHE A 185 -0.39 17.62 -14.79
N ASN A 186 0.03 17.38 -13.56
CA ASN A 186 -0.35 18.19 -12.41
C ASN A 186 0.44 19.53 -12.31
N ALA A 187 1.34 19.79 -13.27
CA ALA A 187 2.26 20.94 -13.32
C ALA A 187 3.13 21.10 -12.07
N MET A 188 3.63 19.98 -11.54
CA MET A 188 4.60 19.99 -10.44
C MET A 188 6.02 19.83 -10.95
N PRO A 189 7.04 20.38 -10.27
CA PRO A 189 8.42 20.11 -10.64
C PRO A 189 8.75 18.64 -10.46
N ILE A 190 9.44 18.07 -11.45
CA ILE A 190 9.82 16.66 -11.46
C ILE A 190 11.34 16.56 -11.29
N PRO A 191 11.84 16.33 -10.07
CA PRO A 191 13.27 16.12 -9.86
C PRO A 191 13.63 14.66 -10.19
N TRP A 192 13.72 14.33 -11.48
CA TRP A 192 13.97 12.96 -11.98
C TRP A 192 15.15 12.25 -11.32
N LYS A 193 16.26 12.97 -11.07
CA LYS A 193 17.44 12.43 -10.36
C LYS A 193 17.08 11.98 -8.94
N THR A 194 16.28 12.78 -8.23
CA THR A 194 15.82 12.49 -6.87
C THR A 194 14.83 11.33 -6.85
N ILE A 195 13.91 11.25 -7.82
CA ILE A 195 12.97 10.11 -7.95
C ILE A 195 13.76 8.81 -8.14
N LEU A 196 14.69 8.79 -9.11
CA LEU A 196 15.48 7.59 -9.40
C LEU A 196 16.32 7.15 -8.20
N PHE A 197 16.98 8.10 -7.52
CA PHE A 197 17.75 7.84 -6.31
C PHE A 197 16.87 7.29 -5.19
N SER A 198 15.70 7.91 -4.96
CA SER A 198 14.72 7.51 -3.95
C SER A 198 14.22 6.07 -4.19
N VAL A 199 13.80 5.73 -5.41
CA VAL A 199 13.35 4.37 -5.75
C VAL A 199 14.49 3.36 -5.62
N THR A 200 15.70 3.72 -6.03
CA THR A 200 16.87 2.84 -5.92
C THR A 200 17.19 2.54 -4.45
N ILE A 201 17.15 3.54 -3.57
CA ILE A 201 17.42 3.34 -2.14
C ILE A 201 16.27 2.65 -1.42
N TYR A 202 15.03 3.08 -1.64
CA TYR A 202 13.89 2.58 -0.88
C TYR A 202 13.38 1.23 -1.40
N VAL A 203 13.52 0.93 -2.69
CA VAL A 203 13.02 -0.32 -3.27
C VAL A 203 14.16 -1.19 -3.78
N GLY A 204 15.09 -0.61 -4.56
CA GLY A 204 16.18 -1.35 -5.20
C GLY A 204 17.15 -1.99 -4.19
N LEU A 205 17.60 -1.23 -3.20
CA LEU A 205 18.55 -1.70 -2.20
C LEU A 205 17.94 -2.79 -1.28
N PRO A 206 16.73 -2.66 -0.70
CA PRO A 206 16.06 -3.75 0.01
C PRO A 206 15.83 -5.00 -0.85
N LEU A 207 15.51 -4.84 -2.14
CA LEU A 207 15.34 -5.98 -3.04
C LEU A 207 16.67 -6.70 -3.29
N ALA A 208 17.72 -5.96 -3.64
CA ALA A 208 19.04 -6.52 -3.93
C ALA A 208 19.61 -7.24 -2.69
N THR A 209 19.60 -6.56 -1.54
CA THR A 209 20.02 -7.16 -0.27
C THR A 209 19.13 -8.34 0.11
N GLY A 210 17.81 -8.23 -0.02
CA GLY A 210 16.90 -9.31 0.30
C GLY A 210 17.11 -10.58 -0.54
N TYR A 211 17.33 -10.42 -1.85
CA TYR A 211 17.66 -11.51 -2.76
C TYR A 211 18.99 -12.18 -2.40
N LEU A 212 20.04 -11.38 -2.20
CA LEU A 212 21.37 -11.88 -1.85
C LEU A 212 21.35 -12.61 -0.50
N SER A 213 20.72 -12.01 0.51
CA SER A 213 20.57 -12.59 1.85
C SER A 213 19.83 -13.92 1.81
N ARG A 214 18.69 -14.00 1.09
CA ARG A 214 17.95 -15.26 0.93
C ARG A 214 18.84 -16.33 0.29
N LYS A 215 19.48 -16.02 -0.84
CA LYS A 215 20.33 -16.98 -1.57
C LYS A 215 21.49 -17.48 -0.72
N LEU A 216 22.17 -16.59 -0.01
CA LEU A 216 23.31 -16.93 0.83
C LEU A 216 22.90 -17.77 2.05
N ILE A 217 21.79 -17.41 2.71
CA ILE A 217 21.29 -18.14 3.89
C ILE A 217 20.82 -19.53 3.49
N LEU A 218 20.05 -19.66 2.40
CA LEU A 218 19.60 -20.97 1.93
C LEU A 218 20.79 -21.87 1.55
N LYS A 219 21.82 -21.31 0.91
CA LYS A 219 23.04 -22.05 0.55
C LYS A 219 23.84 -22.50 1.78
N ARG A 220 23.93 -21.67 2.83
CA ARG A 220 24.77 -21.95 4.01
C ARG A 220 24.06 -22.71 5.14
N LYS A 221 22.77 -22.48 5.34
CA LYS A 221 22.02 -22.95 6.52
C LYS A 221 20.75 -23.74 6.19
N GLY A 222 20.38 -23.83 4.91
CA GLY A 222 19.20 -24.59 4.47
C GLY A 222 17.86 -23.85 4.69
N LEU A 223 16.80 -24.47 4.17
CA LEU A 223 15.43 -23.90 4.16
C LEU A 223 14.76 -23.91 5.54
N GLU A 224 15.06 -24.92 6.35
CA GLU A 224 14.47 -25.10 7.68
C GLU A 224 14.92 -23.99 8.64
N TRP A 225 16.23 -23.74 8.72
CA TRP A 225 16.78 -22.64 9.52
C TRP A 225 16.27 -21.26 9.04
N PHE A 226 16.15 -21.08 7.72
CA PHE A 226 15.59 -19.87 7.14
C PHE A 226 14.16 -19.62 7.64
N ASN A 227 13.29 -20.64 7.59
CA ASN A 227 11.89 -20.50 7.97
C ASN A 227 11.69 -20.38 9.49
N GLU A 228 12.42 -21.16 10.30
CA GLU A 228 12.16 -21.24 11.74
C GLU A 228 12.92 -20.21 12.57
N LYS A 229 14.14 -19.84 12.18
CA LYS A 229 14.98 -18.90 12.94
C LYS A 229 15.01 -17.53 12.29
N PHE A 230 15.43 -17.47 11.03
CA PHE A 230 15.66 -16.19 10.36
C PHE A 230 14.35 -15.39 10.17
N LEU A 231 13.32 -15.99 9.59
CA LEU A 231 12.03 -15.32 9.38
C LEU A 231 11.31 -14.95 10.68
N HIS A 232 11.51 -15.72 11.75
CA HIS A 232 10.91 -15.46 13.05
C HIS A 232 11.51 -14.19 13.70
N VAL A 233 12.81 -13.93 13.53
CA VAL A 233 13.47 -12.70 13.99
C VAL A 233 13.15 -11.51 13.09
N LEU A 234 13.03 -11.74 11.78
CA LEU A 234 12.78 -10.69 10.79
C LEU A 234 11.41 -10.01 10.94
N THR A 235 10.40 -10.80 11.34
CA THR A 235 9.02 -10.35 11.43
C THR A 235 8.81 -9.23 12.48
N PRO A 236 9.26 -9.36 13.75
CA PRO A 236 9.14 -8.27 14.72
C PRO A 236 9.98 -7.04 14.35
N VAL A 237 11.11 -7.20 13.67
CA VAL A 237 11.94 -6.07 13.18
C VAL A 237 11.16 -5.24 12.15
N SER A 238 10.52 -5.89 11.18
CA SER A 238 9.66 -5.22 10.17
C SER A 238 8.54 -4.42 10.83
N ILE A 239 7.88 -5.05 11.81
CA ILE A 239 6.77 -4.45 12.56
C ILE A 239 7.25 -3.22 13.35
N ALA A 240 8.35 -3.35 14.09
CA ALA A 240 8.91 -2.23 14.85
C ALA A 240 9.30 -1.07 13.92
N ALA A 241 9.96 -1.36 12.79
CA ALA A 241 10.34 -0.35 11.81
C ALA A 241 9.11 0.36 11.21
N LEU A 242 8.04 -0.37 10.91
CA LEU A 242 6.77 0.20 10.45
C LEU A 242 6.17 1.15 11.50
N LEU A 243 6.03 0.70 12.75
CA LEU A 243 5.42 1.49 13.82
C LEU A 243 6.25 2.75 14.13
N VAL A 244 7.58 2.63 14.18
CA VAL A 244 8.48 3.78 14.35
C VAL A 244 8.31 4.76 13.19
N THR A 245 8.24 4.28 11.95
CA THR A 245 8.00 5.14 10.78
C THR A 245 6.68 5.89 10.92
N LEU A 246 5.60 5.20 11.31
CA LEU A 246 4.29 5.84 11.53
C LEU A 246 4.37 6.92 12.61
N VAL A 247 4.95 6.63 13.77
CA VAL A 247 5.10 7.62 14.87
C VAL A 247 5.89 8.84 14.38
N LEU A 248 7.01 8.63 13.68
CA LEU A 248 7.82 9.73 13.15
C LEU A 248 7.03 10.57 12.15
N MET A 249 6.29 9.94 11.23
CA MET A 249 5.51 10.65 10.20
C MET A 249 4.37 11.46 10.81
N PHE A 250 3.62 10.89 11.75
CA PHE A 250 2.54 11.61 12.43
C PHE A 250 3.06 12.69 13.38
N SER A 251 4.26 12.53 13.93
CA SER A 251 4.93 13.59 14.69
C SER A 251 5.21 14.82 13.84
N PHE A 252 5.69 14.64 12.61
CA PHE A 252 5.97 15.77 11.72
C PHE A 252 4.71 16.45 11.19
N LYS A 253 3.57 15.77 11.22
CA LYS A 253 2.29 16.28 10.73
C LYS A 253 1.31 16.65 11.85
N GLY A 254 1.69 16.47 13.11
CA GLY A 254 0.78 16.60 14.26
C GLY A 254 0.09 17.97 14.32
N GLU A 255 0.85 19.05 14.17
CA GLU A 255 0.29 20.41 14.18
C GLU A 255 -0.66 20.67 13.02
N ILE A 256 -0.29 20.24 11.80
CA ILE A 256 -1.12 20.44 10.60
C ILE A 256 -2.44 19.66 10.74
N ILE A 257 -2.37 18.43 11.26
CA ILE A 257 -3.53 17.57 11.48
C ILE A 257 -4.51 18.18 12.51
N ILE A 258 -3.98 18.74 13.60
CA ILE A 258 -4.79 19.37 14.64
C ILE A 258 -5.42 20.68 14.14
N ASN A 259 -4.64 21.51 13.44
CA ASN A 259 -5.09 22.84 13.03
C ASN A 259 -6.01 22.82 11.81
N ASN A 260 -5.92 21.79 10.95
CA ASN A 260 -6.68 21.69 9.70
C ASN A 260 -7.43 20.35 9.54
N PRO A 261 -8.34 19.98 10.45
CA PRO A 261 -9.02 18.69 10.41
C PRO A 261 -9.92 18.53 9.18
N LEU A 262 -10.50 19.61 8.66
CA LEU A 262 -11.35 19.57 7.47
C LEU A 262 -10.55 19.19 6.21
N THR A 263 -9.30 19.62 6.10
CA THR A 263 -8.40 19.27 4.99
C THR A 263 -8.21 17.75 4.89
N ILE A 264 -8.13 17.06 6.03
CA ILE A 264 -8.04 15.59 6.07
C ILE A 264 -9.28 14.97 5.45
N VAL A 265 -10.47 15.48 5.76
CA VAL A 265 -11.74 14.99 5.21
C VAL A 265 -11.78 15.23 3.69
N TRP A 266 -11.39 16.41 3.22
CA TRP A 266 -11.37 16.73 1.79
C TRP A 266 -10.43 15.84 0.99
N ILE A 267 -9.28 15.45 1.55
CA ILE A 267 -8.36 14.49 0.94
C ILE A 267 -8.89 13.06 1.04
N ALA A 268 -9.51 12.69 2.17
CA ALA A 268 -10.04 11.36 2.41
C ALA A 268 -11.14 10.96 1.41
N VAL A 269 -12.00 11.89 1.01
CA VAL A 269 -13.12 11.63 0.09
C VAL A 269 -12.66 11.05 -1.26
N PRO A 270 -11.79 11.71 -2.06
CA PRO A 270 -11.35 11.16 -3.34
C PRO A 270 -10.56 9.86 -3.18
N LEU A 271 -9.74 9.73 -2.13
CA LEU A 271 -8.98 8.51 -1.89
C LEU A 271 -9.91 7.32 -1.54
N PHE A 272 -10.98 7.56 -0.76
CA PHE A 272 -12.02 6.57 -0.49
C PHE A 272 -12.72 6.14 -1.78
N ILE A 273 -13.19 7.12 -2.57
CA ILE A 273 -13.89 6.87 -3.83
C ILE A 273 -12.99 6.07 -4.78
N GLN A 274 -11.73 6.46 -4.93
CA GLN A 274 -10.77 5.76 -5.77
C GLN A 274 -10.57 4.31 -5.30
N THR A 275 -10.39 4.09 -4.00
CA THR A 275 -10.18 2.74 -3.45
C THR A 275 -11.39 1.84 -3.71
N VAL A 276 -12.60 2.35 -3.47
CA VAL A 276 -13.85 1.64 -3.76
C VAL A 276 -14.02 1.40 -5.26
N PHE A 277 -13.75 2.40 -6.10
CA PHE A 277 -13.84 2.28 -7.55
C PHE A 277 -12.94 1.17 -8.10
N ILE A 278 -11.66 1.16 -7.70
CA ILE A 278 -10.71 0.13 -8.13
C ILE A 278 -11.13 -1.25 -7.64
N PHE A 279 -11.60 -1.35 -6.39
CA PHE A 279 -12.14 -2.60 -5.88
C PHE A 279 -13.33 -3.09 -6.68
N VAL A 280 -14.31 -2.23 -6.97
CA VAL A 280 -15.51 -2.60 -7.73
C VAL A 280 -15.14 -3.05 -9.14
N LEU A 281 -14.23 -2.33 -9.79
CA LEU A 281 -13.73 -2.67 -11.12
C LEU A 281 -13.00 -4.03 -11.12
N GLY A 282 -12.11 -4.27 -10.15
CA GLY A 282 -11.40 -5.53 -10.05
C GLY A 282 -12.29 -6.71 -9.68
N TYR A 283 -13.13 -6.53 -8.66
CA TYR A 283 -13.89 -7.62 -8.04
C TYR A 283 -15.18 -7.91 -8.79
N PHE A 284 -16.03 -6.91 -9.00
CA PHE A 284 -17.34 -7.14 -9.62
C PHE A 284 -17.28 -7.20 -11.15
N LEU A 285 -16.35 -6.49 -11.79
CA LEU A 285 -16.23 -6.49 -13.26
C LEU A 285 -15.17 -7.49 -13.76
N PHE A 286 -13.90 -7.20 -13.58
CA PHE A 286 -12.83 -7.98 -14.24
C PHE A 286 -12.75 -9.43 -13.74
N SER A 287 -12.89 -9.67 -12.44
CA SER A 287 -12.85 -11.04 -11.92
C SER A 287 -13.98 -11.90 -12.47
N ARG A 288 -15.14 -11.29 -12.78
CA ARG A 288 -16.29 -11.98 -13.38
C ARG A 288 -16.08 -12.23 -14.88
N VAL A 289 -15.59 -11.23 -15.61
CA VAL A 289 -15.24 -11.35 -17.04
C VAL A 289 -14.17 -12.43 -17.25
N LEU A 290 -13.15 -12.48 -16.39
CA LEU A 290 -12.06 -13.46 -16.45
C LEU A 290 -12.44 -14.83 -15.87
N LYS A 291 -13.65 -14.96 -15.30
CA LYS A 291 -14.20 -16.19 -14.67
C LYS A 291 -13.30 -16.72 -13.56
N LEU A 292 -12.80 -15.83 -12.69
CA LEU A 292 -11.95 -16.20 -11.56
C LEU A 292 -12.74 -16.91 -10.45
N SER A 293 -12.06 -17.75 -9.68
CA SER A 293 -12.60 -18.30 -8.43
C SER A 293 -12.69 -17.22 -7.36
N TYR A 294 -13.53 -17.38 -6.33
CA TYR A 294 -13.57 -16.43 -5.21
C TYR A 294 -12.18 -16.24 -4.58
N HIS A 295 -11.50 -17.36 -4.35
CA HIS A 295 -10.20 -17.40 -3.68
C HIS A 295 -9.11 -16.65 -4.46
N ASP A 296 -9.25 -16.49 -5.78
CA ASP A 296 -8.33 -15.70 -6.59
C ASP A 296 -8.83 -14.26 -6.82
N ALA A 297 -10.14 -14.08 -7.03
CA ALA A 297 -10.78 -12.78 -7.27
C ALA A 297 -10.63 -11.81 -6.11
N ALA A 298 -10.87 -12.30 -4.88
CA ALA A 298 -10.78 -11.49 -3.67
C ALA A 298 -9.37 -10.89 -3.48
N PRO A 299 -8.28 -11.69 -3.39
CA PRO A 299 -6.95 -11.13 -3.21
C PRO A 299 -6.51 -10.26 -4.38
N ALA A 300 -6.79 -10.66 -5.62
CA ALA A 300 -6.42 -9.87 -6.80
C ALA A 300 -7.06 -8.46 -6.77
N SER A 301 -8.33 -8.36 -6.37
CA SER A 301 -9.03 -7.08 -6.30
C SER A 301 -8.56 -6.22 -5.12
N MET A 302 -8.26 -6.83 -3.97
CA MET A 302 -7.72 -6.12 -2.81
C MET A 302 -6.30 -5.60 -3.04
N ILE A 303 -5.47 -6.36 -3.77
CA ILE A 303 -4.15 -5.90 -4.21
C ILE A 303 -4.29 -4.69 -5.15
N GLY A 304 -5.28 -4.71 -6.04
CA GLY A 304 -5.61 -3.56 -6.89
C GLY A 304 -5.97 -2.31 -6.09
N ALA A 305 -6.88 -2.46 -5.11
CA ALA A 305 -7.44 -1.33 -4.37
C ALA A 305 -6.47 -0.69 -3.36
N SER A 306 -5.64 -1.50 -2.71
CA SER A 306 -4.72 -1.07 -1.63
C SER A 306 -3.49 -0.32 -2.14
N ASN A 307 -2.88 0.48 -1.27
CA ASN A 307 -1.73 1.33 -1.59
C ASN A 307 -0.49 0.96 -0.75
N HIS A 308 0.69 1.24 -1.30
CA HIS A 308 1.95 1.15 -0.56
C HIS A 308 2.29 2.53 -0.03
N PHE A 309 1.71 2.84 1.12
CA PHE A 309 1.82 4.17 1.71
C PHE A 309 3.25 4.50 2.11
N GLU A 310 4.07 3.52 2.48
CA GLU A 310 5.43 3.76 2.97
C GLU A 310 6.35 4.30 1.88
N VAL A 311 6.31 3.71 0.68
CA VAL A 311 7.03 4.25 -0.48
C VAL A 311 6.44 5.59 -0.92
N ALA A 312 5.11 5.74 -0.93
CA ALA A 312 4.47 7.00 -1.31
C ALA A 312 4.86 8.15 -0.37
N ILE A 313 4.82 7.92 0.94
CA ILE A 313 5.25 8.87 1.97
C ILE A 313 6.73 9.21 1.75
N ALA A 314 7.60 8.20 1.64
CA ALA A 314 9.03 8.40 1.45
C ALA A 314 9.37 9.23 0.20
N THR A 315 8.75 8.89 -0.93
CA THR A 315 8.91 9.63 -2.17
C THR A 315 8.35 11.05 -2.04
N SER A 316 7.13 11.23 -1.50
CA SER A 316 6.54 12.57 -1.31
C SER A 316 7.40 13.47 -0.41
N ALA A 317 7.94 12.92 0.68
CA ALA A 317 8.84 13.61 1.59
C ALA A 317 10.16 14.00 0.93
N THR A 318 10.72 13.12 0.09
CA THR A 318 11.97 13.37 -0.62
C THR A 318 11.79 14.42 -1.73
N LEU A 319 10.68 14.37 -2.46
CA LEU A 319 10.40 15.27 -3.59
C LEU A 319 9.92 16.65 -3.16
N PHE A 320 8.97 16.69 -2.24
CA PHE A 320 8.24 17.92 -1.91
C PHE A 320 8.55 18.43 -0.49
N GLY A 321 9.16 17.59 0.35
CA GLY A 321 9.48 17.89 1.74
C GLY A 321 8.51 17.26 2.73
N LEU A 322 8.98 17.01 3.96
CA LEU A 322 8.19 16.40 5.02
C LEU A 322 7.00 17.26 5.45
N SER A 323 7.08 18.59 5.32
CA SER A 323 6.00 19.53 5.64
C SER A 323 4.98 19.74 4.52
N SER A 324 5.25 19.26 3.29
CA SER A 324 4.39 19.48 2.12
C SER A 324 2.98 18.89 2.22
N GLY A 325 2.05 19.46 1.45
CA GLY A 325 0.71 18.94 1.25
C GLY A 325 0.71 17.53 0.65
N ALA A 326 1.62 17.23 -0.28
CA ALA A 326 1.80 15.91 -0.84
C ALA A 326 2.09 14.86 0.23
N ALA A 327 3.01 15.16 1.17
CA ALA A 327 3.28 14.29 2.30
C ALA A 327 2.09 14.18 3.27
N LEU A 328 1.27 15.21 3.42
CA LEU A 328 0.03 15.10 4.20
C LEU A 328 -0.96 14.14 3.52
N ALA A 329 -1.15 14.26 2.21
CA ALA A 329 -2.11 13.42 1.50
C ALA A 329 -1.74 11.92 1.54
N THR A 330 -0.43 11.60 1.50
CA THR A 330 0.03 10.20 1.67
C THR A 330 -0.26 9.65 3.06
N VAL A 331 -0.11 10.48 4.11
CA VAL A 331 -0.47 10.13 5.50
C VAL A 331 -1.99 9.96 5.67
N VAL A 332 -2.81 10.82 5.06
CA VAL A 332 -4.28 10.68 5.07
C VAL A 332 -4.70 9.35 4.41
N GLY A 333 -4.00 8.92 3.36
CA GLY A 333 -4.20 7.59 2.77
C GLY A 333 -4.12 6.46 3.80
N VAL A 334 -3.12 6.49 4.69
CA VAL A 334 -2.96 5.49 5.76
C VAL A 334 -4.14 5.48 6.72
N LEU A 335 -4.62 6.67 7.11
CA LEU A 335 -5.73 6.83 8.05
C LEU A 335 -7.00 6.16 7.53
N ILE A 336 -7.27 6.30 6.23
CA ILE A 336 -8.50 5.78 5.62
C ILE A 336 -8.37 4.34 5.15
N GLU A 337 -7.17 3.87 4.80
CA GLU A 337 -7.00 2.60 4.12
C GLU A 337 -7.45 1.42 4.98
N VAL A 338 -7.05 1.38 6.25
CA VAL A 338 -7.40 0.28 7.16
C VAL A 338 -8.93 0.08 7.28
N PRO A 339 -9.74 1.09 7.67
CA PRO A 339 -11.19 0.89 7.77
C PRO A 339 -11.85 0.57 6.43
N VAL A 340 -11.38 1.17 5.33
CA VAL A 340 -11.92 0.91 4.00
C VAL A 340 -11.61 -0.53 3.56
N MET A 341 -10.39 -1.00 3.74
CA MET A 341 -10.01 -2.36 3.39
C MET A 341 -10.76 -3.41 4.22
N LEU A 342 -10.98 -3.16 5.52
CA LEU A 342 -11.83 -4.01 6.35
C LEU A 342 -13.29 -4.04 5.87
N MET A 343 -13.83 -2.90 5.45
CA MET A 343 -15.15 -2.82 4.81
C MET A 343 -15.18 -3.65 3.51
N LEU A 344 -14.17 -3.52 2.64
CA LEU A 344 -14.07 -4.27 1.39
C LEU A 344 -13.93 -5.79 1.61
N VAL A 345 -13.16 -6.21 2.63
CA VAL A 345 -13.07 -7.61 3.06
C VAL A 345 -14.44 -8.14 3.48
N ALA A 346 -15.20 -7.35 4.25
CA ALA A 346 -16.55 -7.73 4.65
C ALA A 346 -17.48 -7.87 3.43
N ILE A 347 -17.36 -6.97 2.45
CA ILE A 347 -18.10 -7.05 1.18
C ILE A 347 -17.72 -8.34 0.44
N CYS A 348 -16.43 -8.63 0.21
CA CYS A 348 -15.95 -9.86 -0.41
C CYS A 348 -16.60 -11.11 0.19
N LYS A 349 -16.57 -11.23 1.52
CA LYS A 349 -17.14 -12.40 2.22
C LYS A 349 -18.65 -12.51 2.04
N ARG A 350 -19.38 -11.39 2.00
CA ARG A 350 -20.83 -11.37 1.76
C ARG A 350 -21.17 -11.74 0.32
N SER A 351 -20.39 -11.27 -0.66
CA SER A 351 -20.60 -11.49 -2.10
C SER A 351 -19.95 -12.77 -2.64
N CYS A 352 -19.33 -13.60 -1.80
CA CYS A 352 -18.63 -14.82 -2.23
C CYS A 352 -19.50 -15.77 -3.08
N HIS A 353 -20.80 -15.83 -2.80
CA HIS A 353 -21.78 -16.63 -3.56
C HIS A 353 -21.83 -16.29 -5.07
N MET A 354 -21.39 -15.08 -5.46
CA MET A 354 -21.30 -14.65 -6.85
C MET A 354 -20.16 -15.34 -7.63
N PHE A 355 -19.26 -16.06 -6.98
CA PHE A 355 -18.11 -16.69 -7.64
C PHE A 355 -18.19 -18.23 -7.58
N ARG A 356 -17.50 -18.87 -8.52
CA ARG A 356 -17.32 -20.34 -8.50
C ARG A 356 -16.32 -20.71 -7.39
N GLY A 357 -16.53 -21.87 -6.77
CA GLY A 357 -15.66 -22.36 -5.70
C GLY A 357 -15.75 -21.56 -4.41
N CYS A 358 -16.91 -20.95 -4.11
CA CYS A 358 -17.15 -20.32 -2.81
C CYS A 358 -17.41 -21.40 -1.76
N GLU A 359 -16.36 -21.78 -1.01
CA GLU A 359 -16.42 -22.82 0.04
C GLU A 359 -16.45 -22.22 1.46
N LEU A 360 -16.81 -20.95 1.60
CA LEU A 360 -16.89 -20.32 2.92
C LEU A 360 -18.03 -20.93 3.75
N GLU A 361 -17.73 -21.26 5.00
CA GLU A 361 -18.71 -21.73 5.99
C GLU A 361 -19.59 -20.60 6.54
N LEU A 362 -20.12 -19.75 5.66
CA LEU A 362 -21.05 -18.67 6.01
C LEU A 362 -22.49 -19.07 5.67
N PRO A 363 -23.51 -18.63 6.45
CA PRO A 363 -24.91 -19.04 6.24
C PRO A 363 -25.40 -18.81 4.80
N GLN A 364 -25.08 -17.65 4.22
CA GLN A 364 -25.44 -17.31 2.84
C GLN A 364 -24.75 -18.20 1.77
N CYS A 365 -23.57 -18.75 2.06
CA CYS A 365 -22.82 -19.59 1.13
C CYS A 365 -23.32 -21.05 1.17
N LYS A 366 -23.72 -21.54 2.36
CA LYS A 366 -24.32 -22.88 2.51
C LYS A 366 -25.61 -23.03 1.71
N LYS A 367 -26.48 -22.02 1.73
CA LYS A 367 -27.73 -22.00 0.95
C LYS A 367 -27.49 -22.05 -0.56
N SER A 368 -26.51 -21.28 -1.06
CA SER A 368 -26.13 -21.27 -2.48
C SER A 368 -25.44 -22.57 -2.93
N LYS A 369 -24.68 -23.23 -2.05
CA LYS A 369 -24.07 -24.54 -2.33
C LYS A 369 -25.16 -25.62 -2.47
N TYR A 370 -26.09 -25.68 -1.52
CA TYR A 370 -27.21 -26.62 -1.54
C TYR A 370 -28.07 -26.49 -2.82
N LEU A 371 -28.42 -25.26 -3.23
CA LEU A 371 -29.19 -25.03 -4.45
C LEU A 371 -28.46 -25.51 -5.72
N ARG A 372 -27.15 -25.25 -5.82
CA ARG A 372 -26.33 -25.71 -6.96
C ARG A 372 -26.16 -27.23 -7.01
N GLU A 373 -26.06 -27.88 -5.85
CA GLU A 373 -26.00 -29.34 -5.75
C GLU A 373 -27.34 -29.98 -6.14
N GLN A 374 -28.47 -29.34 -5.81
CA GLN A 374 -29.79 -29.79 -6.26
C GLN A 374 -29.99 -29.62 -7.77
N GLU A 375 -29.60 -28.47 -8.34
CA GLU A 375 -29.66 -28.25 -9.80
C GLU A 375 -28.77 -29.23 -10.56
N ALA A 376 -27.58 -29.54 -10.05
CA ALA A 376 -26.66 -30.50 -10.67
C ALA A 376 -27.09 -31.97 -10.50
N ALA A 377 -27.94 -32.27 -9.52
CA ALA A 377 -28.53 -33.60 -9.34
C ALA A 377 -29.82 -33.79 -10.15
N ALA A 378 -30.40 -32.71 -10.67
CA ALA A 378 -31.67 -32.69 -11.39
C ALA A 378 -31.52 -32.64 -12.93
N GLY A 379 -30.29 -32.55 -13.45
CA GLY A 379 -29.97 -32.62 -14.87
C GLY A 379 -28.86 -33.63 -15.12
#